data_AF-A0A831UF13-F1
#
_entry.id   AF-A0A831UF13-F1
#
_cell.length_a   1.000
_cell.length_b   1.000
_cell.length_c   1.000
_cell.angle_alpha   90.00
_cell.angle_beta   90.00
_cell.angle_gamma   90.00
#
_symmetry.space_group_name_H-M   'P 1'
#
loop_
_entity.id
_entity.type
_entity.pdbx_description
1 polymer ?
#
loop_
_entity_poly.entity_id
_entity_poly.type
_entity_poly.pdbx_seq_one_letter_code
_entity_poly.pdbx_strand_id
1 'polypeptide(L)'
;MKTVVAVEISPFFVQDTLQGQRVLGKSGILAMKSTNSEIDTPRNSPLGMPSCHAHVKNIEPEGTAHDHLGSRDSGPTKRTSPRVWPLLVLLVLAGLALRIWYLSERVHAPDFTAPMLDPHLNDYWARAMVTGDWTPPEFAADPQIRSTPYGRPPGYPHVLAAVYRLFGLGYTAPRAVQMALGIVNALLAFFLARALFGNGTGLFAAAFMALYWGFIYSEGELNAPVYLVFLALVFAHALRG
;
A
#
# COMPACT_ATOMS: atom_id res chain seq x y z
N MET A 1 59.44 -24.77 -12.24
CA MET A 1 58.10 -25.40 -12.25
C MET A 1 57.07 -24.31 -11.97
N LYS A 2 56.22 -23.97 -12.96
CA LYS A 2 55.14 -22.99 -12.84
C LYS A 2 53.82 -23.77 -12.81
N THR A 3 53.02 -23.58 -11.77
CA THR A 3 51.70 -24.20 -11.63
C THR A 3 50.65 -23.22 -12.15
N VAL A 4 49.97 -23.58 -13.22
CA VAL A 4 48.79 -22.89 -13.76
C VAL A 4 47.57 -23.57 -13.14
N VAL A 5 46.72 -22.81 -12.46
CA VAL A 5 45.42 -23.29 -11.96
C VAL A 5 44.37 -22.89 -13.01
N ALA A 6 43.79 -23.88 -13.68
CA ALA A 6 42.63 -23.71 -14.54
C ALA A 6 41.36 -23.82 -13.69
N VAL A 7 40.47 -22.84 -13.78
CA VAL A 7 39.12 -22.88 -13.19
C VAL A 7 38.15 -23.09 -14.34
N GLU A 8 37.55 -24.27 -14.39
CA GLU A 8 36.57 -24.68 -15.40
C GLU A 8 35.16 -24.40 -14.87
N ILE A 9 34.42 -23.54 -15.56
CA ILE A 9 33.06 -23.11 -15.21
C ILE A 9 32.09 -23.95 -16.04
N SER A 10 31.30 -24.81 -15.39
CA SER A 10 30.23 -25.57 -16.05
C SER A 10 29.04 -24.67 -16.43
N PRO A 11 28.40 -24.89 -17.59
CA PRO A 11 27.25 -24.11 -18.04
C PRO A 11 25.94 -24.56 -17.39
N PHE A 12 25.12 -23.58 -17.05
CA PHE A 12 23.75 -23.68 -16.54
C PHE A 12 22.83 -24.23 -17.65
N PHE A 13 22.20 -25.37 -17.39
CA PHE A 13 21.36 -26.12 -18.33
C PHE A 13 19.91 -25.61 -18.28
N VAL A 14 19.40 -25.18 -19.43
CA VAL A 14 18.01 -24.79 -19.68
C VAL A 14 17.18 -26.05 -19.89
N GLN A 15 16.10 -26.23 -19.12
CA GLN A 15 15.17 -27.34 -19.31
C GLN A 15 14.02 -26.91 -20.23
N ASP A 16 14.13 -27.31 -21.48
CA ASP A 16 13.07 -27.28 -22.49
C ASP A 16 11.82 -28.02 -22.01
N THR A 17 10.67 -27.36 -22.12
CA THR A 17 9.36 -27.99 -21.94
C THR A 17 8.67 -28.10 -23.31
N LEU A 18 8.71 -29.33 -23.83
CA LEU A 18 7.74 -29.97 -24.73
C LEU A 18 7.66 -29.53 -26.21
N GLN A 19 8.40 -30.29 -27.02
CA GLN A 19 8.01 -30.69 -28.38
C GLN A 19 6.82 -31.66 -28.33
N GLY A 20 5.75 -31.36 -29.08
CA GLY A 20 4.63 -32.27 -29.30
C GLY A 20 3.65 -31.79 -30.38
N GLN A 21 3.86 -32.26 -31.61
CA GLN A 21 2.89 -32.40 -32.73
C GLN A 21 2.59 -31.22 -33.68
N ARG A 22 3.33 -31.24 -34.80
CA ARG A 22 2.92 -31.35 -36.22
C ARG A 22 1.50 -30.90 -36.69
N VAL A 23 1.57 -30.06 -37.73
CA VAL A 23 0.90 -30.14 -39.04
C VAL A 23 -0.53 -29.60 -39.20
N LEU A 24 -0.61 -28.56 -40.03
CA LEU A 24 -1.79 -28.04 -40.71
C LEU A 24 -2.64 -29.13 -41.37
N GLY A 25 -3.96 -29.04 -41.23
CA GLY A 25 -4.88 -29.64 -42.20
C GLY A 25 -6.33 -29.77 -41.77
N LYS A 26 -7.20 -29.03 -42.47
CA LYS A 26 -8.62 -29.28 -42.77
C LYS A 26 -9.69 -28.73 -41.82
N SER A 27 -10.48 -27.84 -42.42
CA SER A 27 -11.94 -27.65 -42.34
C SER A 27 -12.69 -28.37 -41.22
N GLY A 28 -13.37 -27.58 -40.40
CA GLY A 28 -14.40 -28.06 -39.49
C GLY A 28 -15.04 -26.89 -38.76
N ILE A 29 -16.01 -26.23 -39.39
CA ILE A 29 -16.94 -25.31 -38.73
C ILE A 29 -17.71 -26.15 -37.71
N LEU A 30 -17.48 -25.92 -36.41
CA LEU A 30 -18.32 -26.50 -35.36
C LEU A 30 -19.01 -25.37 -34.61
N ALA A 31 -20.29 -25.19 -34.94
CA ALA A 31 -21.21 -24.27 -34.31
C ALA A 31 -21.39 -24.62 -32.82
N MET A 32 -21.10 -23.65 -31.96
CA MET A 32 -21.33 -23.73 -30.53
C MET A 32 -22.82 -23.49 -30.27
N LYS A 33 -23.56 -24.56 -29.96
CA LYS A 33 -24.99 -24.53 -29.65
C LYS A 33 -25.18 -23.94 -28.25
N SER A 34 -25.52 -22.65 -28.21
CA SER A 34 -26.04 -21.98 -27.01
C SER A 34 -27.44 -22.56 -26.70
N THR A 35 -27.56 -23.26 -25.58
CA THR A 35 -28.85 -23.62 -24.99
C THR A 35 -29.33 -22.45 -24.14
N ASN A 36 -30.19 -21.61 -24.73
CA ASN A 36 -31.04 -20.68 -23.98
C ASN A 36 -32.17 -21.49 -23.36
N SER A 37 -32.20 -21.57 -22.02
CA SER A 37 -33.39 -21.99 -21.29
C SER A 37 -34.35 -20.81 -21.20
N GLU A 38 -35.31 -20.83 -22.10
CA GLU A 38 -36.47 -19.95 -22.19
C GLU A 38 -37.44 -20.32 -21.05
N ILE A 39 -37.65 -19.40 -20.09
CA ILE A 39 -38.68 -19.55 -19.05
C ILE A 39 -39.95 -18.88 -19.57
N ASP A 40 -40.91 -19.73 -19.87
CA ASP A 40 -42.27 -19.48 -20.31
C ASP A 40 -43.02 -18.53 -19.35
N THR A 41 -43.59 -17.45 -19.87
CA THR A 41 -44.64 -16.69 -19.21
C THR A 41 -45.96 -16.90 -19.96
N PRO A 42 -47.00 -17.50 -19.35
CA PRO A 42 -48.33 -17.42 -19.92
C PRO A 42 -49.04 -16.14 -19.48
N ARG A 43 -49.61 -15.43 -20.46
CA ARG A 43 -50.50 -14.28 -20.31
C ARG A 43 -51.91 -14.70 -20.73
N ASN A 44 -52.92 -14.13 -20.03
CA ASN A 44 -54.37 -14.09 -20.30
C ASN A 44 -55.18 -15.35 -19.87
N SER A 45 -56.29 -15.27 -19.12
CA SER A 45 -57.51 -14.45 -19.28
C SER A 45 -58.40 -14.48 -18.00
N PRO A 46 -59.46 -13.64 -17.90
CA PRO A 46 -60.09 -13.21 -16.65
C PRO A 46 -61.28 -14.09 -16.24
N LEU A 47 -61.66 -14.09 -14.95
CA LEU A 47 -63.02 -14.39 -14.47
C LEU A 47 -63.12 -14.22 -12.95
N GLY A 48 -64.17 -13.53 -12.49
CA GLY A 48 -64.79 -13.78 -11.19
C GLY A 48 -64.36 -12.89 -10.02
N MET A 49 -64.92 -11.68 -9.97
CA MET A 49 -65.19 -11.02 -8.69
C MET A 49 -66.23 -11.84 -7.89
N PRO A 50 -66.07 -11.94 -6.57
CA PRO A 50 -67.21 -11.72 -5.69
C PRO A 50 -66.94 -10.59 -4.69
N SER A 51 -67.92 -9.69 -4.66
CA SER A 51 -68.13 -8.66 -3.64
C SER A 51 -68.17 -9.27 -2.24
N CYS A 52 -67.32 -8.80 -1.34
CA CYS A 52 -67.45 -9.04 0.09
C CYS A 52 -67.71 -7.70 0.79
N HIS A 53 -68.90 -7.62 1.38
CA HIS A 53 -69.42 -6.50 2.14
C HIS A 53 -68.53 -6.11 3.33
N ALA A 54 -68.44 -4.80 3.53
CA ALA A 54 -67.86 -4.15 4.68
C ALA A 54 -68.60 -4.53 5.97
N HIS A 55 -67.84 -4.89 7.00
CA HIS A 55 -68.28 -4.82 8.39
C HIS A 55 -67.23 -4.01 9.16
N VAL A 56 -67.38 -2.68 9.09
CA VAL A 56 -66.58 -1.75 9.90
C VAL A 56 -67.17 -1.79 11.31
N LYS A 57 -66.48 -2.50 12.20
CA LYS A 57 -66.75 -2.46 13.64
C LYS A 57 -65.92 -1.29 14.19
N ASN A 58 -66.62 -0.26 14.65
CA ASN A 58 -65.98 0.84 15.38
C ASN A 58 -65.34 0.27 16.65
N ILE A 59 -64.02 0.39 16.74
CA ILE A 59 -63.24 0.14 17.95
C ILE A 59 -62.58 1.47 18.30
N GLU A 60 -63.18 2.22 19.23
CA GLU A 60 -62.41 3.15 20.04
C GLU A 60 -61.72 2.35 21.14
N PRO A 61 -60.45 2.65 21.41
CA PRO A 61 -60.10 2.80 22.81
C PRO A 61 -59.28 4.09 23.03
N GLU A 62 -59.74 4.83 24.04
CA GLU A 62 -58.90 5.64 24.91
C GLU A 62 -57.59 4.92 25.27
N GLY A 63 -56.48 5.66 25.36
CA GLY A 63 -55.29 5.12 26.00
C GLY A 63 -54.00 5.84 25.65
N THR A 64 -53.67 6.84 26.46
CA THR A 64 -52.32 7.22 26.88
C THR A 64 -51.25 7.36 25.77
N ALA A 65 -51.09 8.60 25.30
CA ALA A 65 -49.84 9.06 24.70
C ALA A 65 -48.72 8.97 25.74
N HIS A 66 -48.04 7.83 25.79
CA HIS A 66 -46.73 7.71 26.42
C HIS A 66 -45.72 8.35 25.47
N ASP A 67 -45.28 9.55 25.84
CA ASP A 67 -44.05 10.18 25.33
C ASP A 67 -42.88 9.23 25.63
N HIS A 68 -42.62 8.31 24.71
CA HIS A 68 -41.37 7.58 24.64
C HIS A 68 -40.30 8.55 24.15
N LEU A 69 -39.84 9.42 25.04
CA LEU A 69 -38.53 10.07 24.95
C LEU A 69 -37.51 8.94 24.85
N GLY A 70 -37.20 8.56 23.61
CA GLY A 70 -36.08 7.70 23.28
C GLY A 70 -34.82 8.35 23.81
N SER A 71 -34.39 7.93 24.99
CA SER A 71 -33.04 8.13 25.46
C SER A 71 -32.13 7.52 24.41
N ARG A 72 -31.56 8.37 23.55
CA ARG A 72 -30.40 8.00 22.74
C ARG A 72 -29.32 7.63 23.74
N ASP A 73 -29.22 6.34 24.03
CA ASP A 73 -28.09 5.77 24.73
C ASP A 73 -26.87 6.08 23.87
N SER A 74 -26.18 7.16 24.24
CA SER A 74 -24.85 7.46 23.75
C SER A 74 -23.99 6.28 24.17
N GLY A 75 -23.75 5.36 23.23
CA GLY A 75 -22.92 4.18 23.45
C GLY A 75 -21.59 4.57 24.09
N PRO A 76 -20.96 3.68 24.86
CA PRO A 76 -19.79 4.01 25.67
C PRO A 76 -18.69 4.60 24.78
N THR A 77 -18.53 5.93 24.83
CA THR A 77 -17.42 6.61 24.17
C THR A 77 -16.15 5.98 24.75
N LYS A 78 -15.31 5.36 23.92
CA LYS A 78 -14.03 4.77 24.36
C LYS A 78 -13.15 5.87 24.97
N ARG A 79 -13.31 6.13 26.28
CA ARG A 79 -12.51 7.11 27.01
C ARG A 79 -11.07 6.65 27.00
N THR A 80 -10.19 7.60 26.77
CA THR A 80 -8.77 7.34 26.63
C THR A 80 -8.16 7.36 28.01
N SER A 81 -7.50 6.27 28.41
CA SER A 81 -6.78 6.29 29.66
C SER A 81 -5.62 7.29 29.53
N PRO A 82 -5.40 8.17 30.53
CA PRO A 82 -4.37 9.20 30.46
C PRO A 82 -2.96 8.61 30.32
N ARG A 83 -2.77 7.33 30.66
CA ARG A 83 -1.53 6.57 30.54
C ARG A 83 -1.11 6.26 29.09
N VAL A 84 -2.01 6.40 28.11
CA VAL A 84 -1.71 6.06 26.70
C VAL A 84 -0.77 7.08 26.05
N TRP A 85 -0.97 8.37 26.34
CA TRP A 85 -0.16 9.44 25.77
C TRP A 85 1.32 9.37 26.14
N PRO A 86 1.73 9.22 27.42
CA PRO A 86 3.14 9.11 27.75
C PRO A 86 3.78 7.86 27.14
N LEU A 87 3.05 6.74 27.05
CA LEU A 87 3.54 5.54 26.37
C LEU A 87 3.73 5.76 24.87
N LEU A 88 2.80 6.43 24.20
CA LEU A 88 2.94 6.78 22.79
C LEU A 88 4.15 7.69 22.56
N VAL A 89 4.32 8.72 23.40
CA VAL A 89 5.49 9.61 23.34
C VAL A 89 6.77 8.82 23.52
N LEU A 90 6.84 7.91 24.50
CA LEU A 90 8.00 7.05 24.71
C LEU A 90 8.32 6.20 23.47
N LEU A 91 7.31 5.59 22.84
CA LEU A 91 7.49 4.78 21.63
C LEU A 91 7.99 5.62 20.44
N VAL A 92 7.45 6.83 20.27
CA VAL A 92 7.89 7.77 19.23
C VAL A 92 9.33 8.20 19.46
N LEU A 93 9.70 8.57 20.69
CA LEU A 93 11.06 8.95 21.04
C LEU A 93 12.05 7.80 20.87
N ALA A 94 11.67 6.58 21.27
CA ALA A 94 12.48 5.38 21.06
C ALA A 94 12.68 5.09 19.57
N GLY A 95 11.60 5.14 18.77
CA GLY A 95 11.67 4.95 17.32
C GLY A 95 12.50 6.04 16.62
N LEU A 96 12.43 7.28 17.09
CA LEU A 96 13.24 8.39 16.58
C LEU A 96 14.72 8.21 16.94
N ALA A 97 15.02 7.84 18.18
CA ALA A 97 16.38 7.58 18.64
C ALA A 97 17.03 6.45 17.84
N LEU A 98 16.30 5.35 17.57
CA LEU A 98 16.79 4.26 16.72
C LEU A 98 17.09 4.70 15.29
N ARG A 99 16.23 5.55 14.70
CA ARG A 99 16.45 6.11 13.35
C ARG A 99 17.66 7.03 13.29
N ILE A 100 17.81 7.91 14.28
CA ILE A 100 18.98 8.80 14.39
C ILE A 100 20.25 7.97 14.53
N TRP A 101 20.25 6.98 15.42
CA TRP A 101 21.39 6.08 15.62
C TRP A 101 21.74 5.30 14.35
N TYR A 102 20.74 4.70 13.70
CA TYR A 102 20.95 3.97 12.45
C TYR A 102 21.50 4.88 11.34
N LEU A 103 20.97 6.10 11.20
CA LEU A 103 21.46 7.06 10.21
C LEU A 103 22.89 7.52 10.53
N SER A 104 23.23 7.75 11.81
CA SER A 104 24.57 8.15 12.22
C SER A 104 25.62 7.07 11.96
N GLU A 105 25.26 5.80 12.07
CA GLU A 105 26.15 4.71 11.65
C GLU A 105 26.25 4.63 10.13
N ARG A 106 25.10 4.70 9.43
CA ARG A 106 25.07 4.55 7.97
C ARG A 106 25.84 5.63 7.21
N VAL A 107 25.91 6.87 7.70
CA VAL A 107 26.66 7.93 6.99
C VAL A 107 28.17 7.62 6.86
N HIS A 108 28.70 6.72 7.68
CA HIS A 108 30.10 6.29 7.62
C HIS A 108 30.30 5.03 6.76
N ALA A 109 29.22 4.42 6.27
CA ALA A 109 29.30 3.21 5.47
C ALA A 109 29.71 3.52 4.02
N PRO A 110 30.58 2.71 3.39
CA PRO A 110 31.10 2.99 2.05
C PRO A 110 30.02 2.96 0.96
N ASP A 111 28.93 2.24 1.19
CA ASP A 111 27.77 2.13 0.31
C ASP A 111 26.78 3.31 0.47
N PHE A 112 26.96 4.20 1.45
CA PHE A 112 26.04 5.31 1.70
C PHE A 112 25.87 6.24 0.49
N THR A 113 26.96 6.48 -0.24
CA THR A 113 27.02 7.33 -1.43
C THR A 113 26.96 6.54 -2.73
N ALA A 114 26.82 5.22 -2.67
CA ALA A 114 26.80 4.32 -3.82
C ALA A 114 25.52 3.47 -3.80
N PRO A 115 24.33 4.09 -4.06
CA PRO A 115 23.08 3.35 -4.13
C PRO A 115 23.19 2.26 -5.21
N MET A 116 22.62 1.09 -4.93
CA MET A 116 22.78 -0.10 -5.77
C MET A 116 21.41 -0.65 -6.16
N LEU A 117 21.29 -1.29 -7.32
CA LEU A 117 20.02 -1.82 -7.84
C LEU A 117 18.94 -0.74 -7.98
N ASP A 118 17.79 -0.91 -7.31
CA ASP A 118 16.63 -0.03 -7.44
C ASP A 118 16.90 1.40 -6.95
N PRO A 119 17.52 1.62 -5.78
CA PRO A 119 18.02 2.91 -5.34
C PRO A 119 18.85 3.67 -6.39
N HIS A 120 19.71 2.97 -7.13
CA HIS A 120 20.58 3.59 -8.14
C HIS A 120 19.76 4.23 -9.26
N LEU A 121 18.77 3.49 -9.78
CA LEU A 121 17.90 3.97 -10.84
C LEU A 121 17.01 5.14 -10.37
N ASN A 122 16.50 5.06 -9.14
CA ASN A 122 15.71 6.14 -8.55
C ASN A 122 16.54 7.42 -8.39
N ASP A 123 17.78 7.28 -7.90
CA ASP A 123 18.72 8.38 -7.72
C ASP A 123 19.10 9.03 -9.06
N TYR A 124 19.45 8.22 -10.07
CA TYR A 124 19.74 8.69 -11.42
C TYR A 124 18.59 9.52 -12.00
N TRP A 125 17.37 8.97 -11.96
CA TRP A 125 16.19 9.65 -12.49
C TRP A 125 15.94 10.97 -11.75
N ALA A 126 15.99 10.94 -10.41
CA ALA A 126 15.78 12.13 -9.60
C ALA A 126 16.82 13.21 -9.88
N ARG A 127 18.11 12.86 -9.94
CA ARG A 127 19.20 13.79 -10.26
C ARG A 127 19.00 14.41 -11.63
N ALA A 128 18.72 13.60 -12.65
CA ALA A 128 18.52 14.08 -14.00
C ALA A 128 17.34 15.06 -14.13
N MET A 129 16.28 14.87 -13.34
CA MET A 129 15.16 15.83 -13.25
C MET A 129 15.52 17.16 -12.56
N VAL A 130 16.57 17.17 -11.72
CA VAL A 130 17.05 18.38 -11.02
C VAL A 130 18.12 19.11 -11.83
N THR A 131 19.07 18.38 -12.41
CA THR A 131 20.22 18.94 -13.13
C THR A 131 19.94 19.17 -14.61
N GLY A 132 19.00 18.44 -15.20
CA GLY A 132 18.79 18.38 -16.64
C GLY A 132 19.79 17.48 -17.38
N ASP A 133 20.75 16.89 -16.66
CA ASP A 133 21.72 15.96 -17.22
C ASP A 133 21.18 14.53 -17.14
N TRP A 134 20.91 13.96 -18.32
CA TRP A 134 20.41 12.59 -18.50
C TRP A 134 21.49 11.67 -19.05
N THR A 135 22.76 12.01 -18.86
CA THR A 135 23.87 11.13 -19.25
C THR A 135 23.88 9.93 -18.29
N PRO A 136 23.75 8.69 -18.80
CA PRO A 136 23.80 7.50 -17.95
C PRO A 136 25.14 7.40 -17.20
N PRO A 137 25.16 6.83 -15.98
CA PRO A 137 26.40 6.57 -15.26
C PRO A 137 27.36 5.70 -16.06
N GLU A 138 28.66 5.85 -15.79
CA GLU A 138 29.70 5.07 -16.46
C GLU A 138 29.43 3.56 -16.29
N PHE A 139 29.57 2.80 -17.38
CA PHE A 139 29.28 1.36 -17.46
C PHE A 139 27.82 0.95 -17.24
N ALA A 140 26.87 1.89 -17.16
CA ALA A 140 25.45 1.60 -17.14
C ALA A 140 24.82 1.78 -18.52
N ALA A 141 23.92 0.87 -18.91
CA ALA A 141 23.08 1.06 -20.10
C ALA A 141 22.08 2.20 -19.85
N ASP A 142 21.75 2.98 -20.89
CA ASP A 142 20.71 4.00 -20.78
C ASP A 142 19.36 3.33 -20.46
N PRO A 143 18.74 3.63 -19.30
CA PRO A 143 17.41 3.11 -18.98
C PRO A 143 16.30 3.73 -19.84
N GLN A 144 16.62 4.66 -20.74
CA GLN A 144 15.72 5.25 -21.72
C GLN A 144 14.49 5.92 -21.07
N ILE A 145 14.65 6.48 -19.88
CA ILE A 145 13.55 7.08 -19.11
C ILE A 145 12.82 8.18 -19.90
N ARG A 146 13.55 8.93 -20.74
CA ARG A 146 12.98 10.03 -21.54
C ARG A 146 12.12 9.55 -22.71
N SER A 147 12.45 8.39 -23.29
CA SER A 147 11.73 7.82 -24.46
C SER A 147 10.72 6.75 -24.06
N THR A 148 10.99 6.00 -22.98
CA THR A 148 10.19 4.89 -22.49
C THR A 148 9.99 4.96 -20.96
N PRO A 149 9.24 5.96 -20.44
CA PRO A 149 9.13 6.21 -18.99
C PRO A 149 8.35 5.13 -18.22
N TYR A 150 7.67 4.22 -18.90
CA TYR A 150 6.71 3.29 -18.29
C TYR A 150 7.33 2.03 -17.65
N GLY A 151 8.66 1.89 -17.67
CA GLY A 151 9.33 0.72 -17.09
C GLY A 151 9.17 0.62 -15.57
N ARG A 152 8.92 1.76 -14.89
CA ARG A 152 8.73 1.83 -13.43
C ARG A 152 7.76 2.94 -13.04
N PRO A 153 7.06 2.81 -11.90
CA PRO A 153 6.21 3.88 -11.40
C PRO A 153 7.04 5.14 -11.08
N PRO A 154 6.70 6.30 -11.65
CA PRO A 154 7.52 7.51 -11.53
C PRO A 154 7.40 8.20 -10.15
N GLY A 155 6.46 7.77 -9.30
CA GLY A 155 6.09 8.49 -8.08
C GLY A 155 7.28 8.75 -7.15
N TYR A 156 8.10 7.73 -6.88
CA TYR A 156 9.23 7.88 -5.96
C TYR A 156 10.35 8.77 -6.51
N PRO A 157 10.84 8.61 -7.76
CA PRO A 157 11.79 9.54 -8.36
C PRO A 157 11.36 11.02 -8.28
N HIS A 158 10.07 11.32 -8.43
CA HIS A 158 9.56 12.70 -8.32
C HIS A 158 9.65 13.24 -6.90
N VAL A 159 9.30 12.42 -5.90
CA VAL A 159 9.47 12.77 -4.48
C VAL A 159 10.94 13.01 -4.17
N LEU A 160 11.82 12.11 -4.62
CA LEU A 160 13.26 12.24 -4.41
C LEU A 160 13.82 13.51 -5.08
N ALA A 161 13.40 13.83 -6.30
CA ALA A 161 13.79 15.08 -6.97
C ALA A 161 13.30 16.33 -6.23
N ALA A 162 12.11 16.30 -5.64
CA ALA A 162 11.62 17.40 -4.82
C ALA A 162 12.52 17.62 -3.58
N VAL A 163 12.93 16.55 -2.90
CA VAL A 163 13.88 16.63 -1.78
C VAL A 163 15.22 17.19 -2.26
N TYR A 164 15.75 16.70 -3.37
CA TYR A 164 17.00 17.18 -3.95
C TYR A 164 16.97 18.65 -4.36
N ARG A 165 15.83 19.17 -4.82
CA ARG A 165 15.67 20.61 -5.10
C ARG A 165 15.69 21.47 -3.84
N LEU A 166 15.18 20.96 -2.72
CA LEU A 166 15.06 21.70 -1.47
C LEU A 166 16.34 21.66 -0.62
N PHE A 167 17.04 20.53 -0.60
CA PHE A 167 18.16 20.28 0.30
C PHE A 167 19.50 20.00 -0.41
N GLY A 168 19.51 19.99 -1.73
CA GLY A 168 20.66 19.65 -2.55
C GLY A 168 20.79 18.15 -2.85
N LEU A 169 21.75 17.79 -3.70
CA LEU A 169 21.95 16.43 -4.22
C LEU A 169 22.65 15.46 -3.23
N GLY A 170 22.58 15.74 -1.94
CA GLY A 170 23.17 14.90 -0.90
C GLY A 170 22.22 13.76 -0.48
N TYR A 171 22.78 12.64 -0.04
CA TYR A 171 21.98 11.45 0.31
C TYR A 171 21.43 11.43 1.74
N THR A 172 21.91 12.32 2.61
CA THR A 172 21.43 12.40 4.01
C THR A 172 20.02 12.95 4.10
N ALA A 173 19.72 14.01 3.35
CA ALA A 173 18.41 14.66 3.36
C ALA A 173 17.24 13.71 2.99
N PRO A 174 17.27 12.96 1.87
CA PRO A 174 16.16 12.05 1.54
C PRO A 174 15.95 10.97 2.59
N ARG A 175 17.02 10.39 3.15
CA ARG A 175 16.92 9.39 4.21
C ARG A 175 16.33 9.98 5.50
N ALA A 176 16.74 11.19 5.88
CA ALA A 176 16.19 11.88 7.04
C ALA A 176 14.69 12.20 6.87
N VAL A 177 14.27 12.66 5.69
CA VAL A 177 12.86 12.90 5.36
C VAL A 177 12.06 11.61 5.44
N GLN A 178 12.58 10.51 4.89
CA GLN A 178 11.96 9.18 4.95
C GLN A 178 11.81 8.71 6.40
N MET A 179 12.84 8.86 7.23
CA MET A 179 12.79 8.47 8.64
C MET A 179 11.77 9.29 9.44
N ALA A 180 11.69 10.60 9.17
CA ALA A 180 10.65 11.44 9.78
C ALA A 180 9.24 10.98 9.36
N LEU A 181 9.05 10.63 8.09
CA LEU A 181 7.79 10.10 7.59
C LEU A 181 7.46 8.72 8.21
N GLY A 182 8.47 7.90 8.50
CA GLY A 182 8.33 6.65 9.26
C GLY A 182 7.71 6.85 10.64
N ILE A 183 8.12 7.91 11.36
CA ILE A 183 7.51 8.30 12.64
C ILE A 183 6.06 8.75 12.45
N VAL A 184 5.77 9.53 11.39
CA VAL A 184 4.39 9.90 11.05
C VAL A 184 3.54 8.66 10.78
N ASN A 185 4.08 7.66 10.07
CA ASN A 185 3.40 6.39 9.84
C ASN A 185 3.06 5.65 11.15
N ALA A 186 3.97 5.65 12.14
CA ALA A 186 3.69 5.06 13.45
C ALA A 186 2.53 5.78 14.18
N LEU A 187 2.47 7.12 14.09
CA LEU A 187 1.36 7.91 14.64
C LEU A 187 0.04 7.64 13.92
N LEU A 188 0.05 7.61 12.59
CA LEU A 188 -1.15 7.31 11.80
C LEU A 188 -1.66 5.90 12.09
N ALA A 189 -0.77 4.91 12.20
CA ALA A 189 -1.12 3.55 12.57
C ALA A 189 -1.72 3.47 13.98
N PHE A 190 -1.15 4.22 14.95
CA PHE A 190 -1.72 4.34 16.29
C PHE A 190 -3.16 4.83 16.25
N PHE A 191 -3.43 5.96 15.57
CA PHE A 191 -4.76 6.55 15.54
C PHE A 191 -5.77 5.66 14.81
N LEU A 192 -5.35 5.00 13.73
CA LEU A 192 -6.21 4.09 12.97
C LEU A 192 -6.58 2.87 13.82
N ALA A 193 -5.59 2.16 14.35
CA ALA A 193 -5.81 0.96 15.17
C ALA A 193 -6.54 1.28 16.47
N ARG A 194 -6.28 2.45 17.07
CA ARG A 194 -7.02 2.93 18.24
C ARG A 194 -8.49 3.17 17.94
N ALA A 195 -8.80 3.78 16.80
CA ALA A 195 -10.18 4.04 16.41
C ALA A 195 -10.98 2.73 16.22
N LEU A 196 -10.35 1.72 15.61
CA LEU A 196 -11.00 0.44 15.31
C LEU A 196 -11.07 -0.48 16.54
N PHE A 197 -9.94 -0.73 17.20
CA PHE A 197 -9.82 -1.79 18.20
C PHE A 197 -9.62 -1.26 19.62
N GLY A 198 -9.14 -0.04 19.78
CA GLY A 198 -8.94 0.62 21.08
C GLY A 198 -7.48 0.86 21.43
N ASN A 199 -7.25 1.42 22.62
CA ASN A 199 -5.94 1.99 22.98
C ASN A 199 -4.78 0.98 22.96
N GLY A 200 -5.01 -0.26 23.43
CA GLY A 200 -3.97 -1.30 23.48
C GLY A 200 -3.45 -1.67 22.10
N THR A 201 -4.36 -1.94 21.16
CA THR A 201 -4.02 -2.24 19.76
C THR A 201 -3.37 -1.04 19.07
N GLY A 202 -3.80 0.18 19.39
CA GLY A 202 -3.15 1.40 18.92
C GLY A 202 -1.68 1.47 19.34
N LEU A 203 -1.39 1.26 20.63
CA LEU A 203 -0.02 1.26 21.15
C LEU A 203 0.82 0.14 20.54
N PHE A 204 0.25 -1.06 20.38
CA PHE A 204 0.93 -2.18 19.73
C PHE A 204 1.30 -1.85 18.27
N ALA A 205 0.36 -1.31 17.50
CA ALA A 205 0.62 -0.86 16.12
C ALA A 205 1.72 0.21 16.07
N ALA A 206 1.66 1.20 16.97
CA ALA A 206 2.70 2.24 17.08
C ALA A 206 4.08 1.64 17.38
N ALA A 207 4.15 0.73 18.36
CA ALA A 207 5.39 0.06 18.75
C ALA A 207 5.96 -0.77 17.60
N PHE A 208 5.11 -1.54 16.91
CA PHE A 208 5.52 -2.33 15.75
C PHE A 208 6.08 -1.43 14.64
N MET A 209 5.37 -0.38 14.25
CA MET A 209 5.82 0.56 13.21
C MET A 209 7.09 1.33 13.61
N ALA A 210 7.22 1.70 14.88
CA ALA A 210 8.33 2.51 15.37
C ALA A 210 9.62 1.70 15.57
N LEU A 211 9.52 0.43 15.98
CA LEU A 211 10.66 -0.36 16.45
C LEU A 211 11.02 -1.54 15.53
N TYR A 212 10.12 -1.97 14.64
CA TYR A 212 10.42 -3.08 13.73
C TYR A 212 11.53 -2.70 12.76
N TRP A 213 12.61 -3.50 12.78
CA TRP A 213 13.83 -3.23 12.02
C TRP A 213 13.60 -3.10 10.51
N GLY A 214 12.65 -3.84 9.95
CA GLY A 214 12.34 -3.78 8.52
C GLY A 214 11.89 -2.39 8.05
N PHE A 215 11.16 -1.64 8.89
CA PHE A 215 10.78 -0.26 8.55
C PHE A 215 11.99 0.67 8.60
N ILE A 216 12.77 0.62 9.69
CA ILE A 216 13.95 1.47 9.87
C ILE A 216 14.97 1.27 8.74
N TYR A 217 15.24 0.02 8.38
CA TYR A 217 16.13 -0.33 7.27
C TYR A 217 15.60 0.21 5.94
N SER A 218 14.32 -0.03 5.63
CA SER A 218 13.71 0.40 4.36
C SER A 218 13.67 1.92 4.21
N GLU A 219 13.53 2.67 5.31
CA GLU A 219 13.59 4.13 5.34
C GLU A 219 15.00 4.68 5.05
N GLY A 220 16.04 3.87 5.29
CA GLY A 220 17.42 4.18 4.93
C GLY A 220 17.76 3.94 3.45
N GLU A 221 16.91 3.22 2.71
CA GLU A 221 17.07 2.99 1.28
C GLU A 221 16.39 4.08 0.45
N LEU A 222 16.95 4.40 -0.72
CA LEU A 222 16.33 5.37 -1.63
C LEU A 222 15.21 4.70 -2.44
N ASN A 223 14.13 4.33 -1.75
CA ASN A 223 13.02 3.57 -2.29
C ASN A 223 11.64 4.03 -1.77
N ALA A 224 10.60 3.60 -2.49
CA ALA A 224 9.21 3.97 -2.24
C ALA A 224 8.51 3.46 -0.94
N PRO A 225 8.93 2.37 -0.25
CA PRO A 225 8.09 1.71 0.76
C PRO A 225 7.48 2.63 1.83
N VAL A 226 8.27 3.55 2.41
CA VAL A 226 7.77 4.45 3.46
C VAL A 226 6.65 5.38 2.98
N TYR A 227 6.72 5.83 1.73
CA TYR A 227 5.71 6.68 1.10
C TYR A 227 4.46 5.87 0.75
N LEU A 228 4.61 4.62 0.31
CA LEU A 228 3.47 3.74 0.05
C LEU A 228 2.69 3.43 1.33
N VAL A 229 3.40 3.14 2.42
CA VAL A 229 2.79 2.94 3.74
C VAL A 229 2.07 4.20 4.20
N PHE A 230 2.69 5.37 4.03
CA PHE A 230 2.06 6.66 4.35
C PHE A 230 0.75 6.85 3.58
N LEU A 231 0.78 6.70 2.26
CA LEU A 231 -0.40 6.85 1.41
C LEU A 231 -1.48 5.82 1.77
N ALA A 232 -1.12 4.57 2.04
CA ALA A 232 -2.06 3.54 2.47
C ALA A 232 -2.73 3.88 3.81
N LEU A 233 -1.98 4.39 4.79
CA LEU A 233 -2.52 4.81 6.08
C LEU A 233 -3.42 6.04 5.94
N VAL A 234 -3.03 7.04 5.15
CA VAL A 234 -3.86 8.21 4.85
C VAL A 234 -5.16 7.79 4.17
N PHE A 235 -5.09 6.90 3.18
CA PHE A 235 -6.26 6.36 2.51
C PHE A 235 -7.19 5.61 3.47
N ALA A 236 -6.64 4.76 4.33
CA ALA A 236 -7.42 4.05 5.35
C ALA A 236 -8.10 5.00 6.35
N HIS A 237 -7.45 6.11 6.72
CA HIS A 237 -8.07 7.15 7.53
C HIS A 237 -9.20 7.88 6.78
N ALA A 238 -9.02 8.14 5.49
CA ALA A 238 -10.03 8.79 4.66
C ALA A 238 -11.29 7.91 4.48
N LEU A 239 -11.13 6.58 4.39
CA LEU A 239 -12.26 5.64 4.31
C LEU A 239 -13.02 5.48 5.64
N ARG A 240 -12.39 5.83 6.77
CA ARG A 240 -12.99 5.76 8.10
C ARG A 240 -13.83 7.01 8.43
N GLY A 241 -13.46 8.15 7.84
CA GLY A 241 -14.12 9.45 8.05
C GLY A 241 -15.43 9.55 7.29
#